data_AF-A0A817TC43-F1
#
_entry.id   AF-A0A817TC43-F1
#
_cell.length_a   1.000
_cell.length_b   1.000
_cell.length_c   1.000
_cell.angle_alpha   90.00
_cell.angle_beta   90.00
_cell.angle_gamma   90.00
#
_symmetry.space_group_name_H-M   'P 1'
#
loop_
_entity.id
_entity.type
_entity.pdbx_description
1 polymer ?
#
loop_
_entity_poly.entity_id
_entity_poly.type
_entity_poly.pdbx_seq_one_letter_code
_entity_poly.pdbx_strand_id
1 'polypeptide(L)'
;MSMVKKILLDILLPNGCIIVVECEEDMTLDKIKQNTLSCIKRQTPFNELVHDQKNYYLESVTSGAQIIPLYDEQIKLNELK
;
A
#
# COMPACT_ATOMS: atom_id res chain seq x y z
N MET A 1 -18.50 14.50 -15.10
CA MET A 1 -17.34 14.30 -14.20
C MET A 1 -17.43 12.88 -13.67
N SER A 2 -16.46 12.02 -13.98
CA SER A 2 -16.40 10.67 -13.40
C SER A 2 -16.14 10.80 -11.90
N MET A 3 -16.93 10.11 -11.08
CA MET A 3 -16.76 10.13 -9.63
C MET A 3 -15.52 9.30 -9.30
N VAL A 4 -14.49 9.93 -8.71
CA VAL A 4 -13.28 9.23 -8.26
C VAL A 4 -13.69 8.33 -7.10
N LYS A 5 -13.56 7.02 -7.29
CA LYS A 5 -13.85 6.04 -6.25
C LYS A 5 -12.67 5.96 -5.29
N LYS A 6 -12.98 6.09 -4.00
CA LYS A 6 -12.04 5.95 -2.90
C LYS A 6 -12.19 4.58 -2.26
N ILE A 7 -11.06 3.97 -1.92
CA ILE A 7 -10.96 2.65 -1.29
C ILE A 7 -10.14 2.80 -0.01
N LEU A 8 -10.57 2.12 1.05
CA LEU A 8 -9.75 1.94 2.25
C LEU A 8 -8.96 0.64 2.12
N LEU A 9 -7.64 0.73 2.20
CA LEU A 9 -6.74 -0.41 2.14
C LEU A 9 -6.10 -0.66 3.50
N ASP A 10 -6.18 -1.91 3.96
CA ASP A 10 -5.38 -2.39 5.09
C ASP A 10 -3.97 -2.68 4.61
N ILE A 11 -2.99 -1.93 5.12
CA ILE A 11 -1.58 -2.14 4.83
C ILE A 11 -0.91 -2.75 6.04
N LEU A 12 -0.44 -3.98 5.88
CA LEU A 12 0.39 -4.67 6.86
C LEU A 12 1.84 -4.21 6.72
N LEU A 13 2.42 -3.75 7.81
CA LEU A 13 3.77 -3.21 7.86
C LEU A 13 4.76 -4.27 8.34
N PRO A 14 6.05 -4.16 7.94
CA PRO A 14 7.11 -5.07 8.40
C PRO A 14 7.31 -5.09 9.92
N ASN A 15 6.89 -4.03 10.62
CA ASN A 15 6.95 -3.95 12.08
C ASN A 15 5.74 -4.60 12.79
N GLY A 16 4.85 -5.28 12.05
CA GLY A 16 3.68 -5.98 12.58
C GLY A 16 2.45 -5.10 12.81
N CYS A 17 2.52 -3.79 12.51
CA CYS A 17 1.36 -2.91 12.58
C CYS A 17 0.49 -3.04 11.32
N ILE A 18 -0.81 -2.83 11.48
CA ILE A 18 -1.75 -2.65 10.36
C ILE A 18 -2.20 -1.20 10.39
N ILE A 19 -2.17 -0.54 9.23
CA ILE A 19 -2.74 0.79 9.06
C ILE A 19 -3.78 0.78 7.94
N VAL A 20 -4.78 1.63 8.07
CA VAL A 20 -5.80 1.84 7.04
C VAL A 20 -5.45 3.10 6.26
N VAL A 21 -5.30 3.00 4.95
CA VAL A 21 -4.99 4.14 4.07
C VAL A 21 -6.15 4.35 3.08
N GLU A 22 -6.63 5.58 2.99
CA GLU A 22 -7.58 5.97 1.93
C GLU A 22 -6.82 6.23 0.63
N CYS A 23 -7.19 5.49 -0.42
CA CYS A 23 -6.58 5.52 -1.74
C CYS A 23 -7.63 5.79 -2.81
N GLU A 24 -7.20 6.34 -3.94
CA GLU A 24 -8.02 6.43 -5.15
C GLU A 24 -7.77 5.18 -6.02
N GLU A 25 -8.80 4.70 -6.72
CA GLU A 25 -8.71 3.49 -7.55
C GLU A 25 -7.63 3.56 -8.63
N ASP A 26 -7.31 4.74 -9.15
CA ASP A 26 -6.32 4.96 -10.19
C ASP A 26 -4.92 5.34 -9.67
N MET A 27 -4.73 5.29 -8.35
CA MET A 27 -3.45 5.54 -7.70
C MET A 27 -2.46 4.40 -7.98
N THR A 28 -1.22 4.75 -8.28
CA THR A 28 -0.14 3.76 -8.49
C THR A 28 0.33 3.17 -7.16
N LEU A 29 0.85 1.95 -7.21
CA LEU A 29 1.41 1.27 -6.03
C LEU A 29 2.57 2.04 -5.38
N ASP A 30 3.43 2.67 -6.17
CA ASP A 30 4.49 3.57 -5.66
C ASP A 30 3.89 4.69 -4.82
N LYS A 31 2.79 5.30 -5.29
CA LYS A 31 2.14 6.40 -4.59
C LYS A 31 1.44 5.92 -3.31
N ILE A 32 0.83 4.75 -3.34
CA ILE A 32 0.26 4.11 -2.15
C ILE A 32 1.36 3.89 -1.11
N LYS A 33 2.51 3.31 -1.50
CA LYS A 33 3.64 3.06 -0.60
C LYS A 33 4.20 4.37 0.02
N GLN A 34 4.33 5.43 -0.78
CA GLN A 34 4.72 6.77 -0.29
C GLN A 34 3.74 7.29 0.76
N ASN A 35 2.44 7.21 0.48
CA ASN A 35 1.39 7.69 1.39
C ASN A 35 1.40 6.88 2.70
N THR A 36 1.44 5.55 2.61
CA THR A 36 1.57 4.64 3.76
C THR A 36 2.72 5.04 4.68
N LEU A 37 3.92 5.19 4.14
CA LEU A 37 5.11 5.54 4.96
C LEU A 37 5.01 6.95 5.56
N SER A 38 4.35 7.88 4.89
CA SER A 38 4.10 9.22 5.43
C SER A 38 3.15 9.20 6.64
N CYS A 39 2.18 8.28 6.66
CA CYS A 39 1.27 8.06 7.78
C CYS A 39 1.98 7.44 8.99
N ILE A 40 2.84 6.43 8.75
CA ILE A 40 3.62 5.73 9.80
C ILE A 40 4.44 6.70 10.63
N LYS A 41 5.20 7.59 9.98
CA LYS A 41 6.13 8.53 10.64
C LYS A 41 5.44 9.45 11.64
N ARG A 42 4.12 9.61 11.56
CA ARG A 42 3.36 10.51 12.42
C ARG A 42 2.58 9.80 13.52
N GLN A 43 2.22 8.51 13.34
CA GLN A 43 1.08 7.95 14.07
C GLN A 43 1.20 6.48 14.53
N THR A 44 2.24 5.74 14.15
CA THR A 44 2.32 4.30 14.49
C THR A 44 3.44 3.97 15.50
N PRO A 45 3.22 3.04 16.44
CA PRO A 45 4.27 2.46 17.27
C PRO A 45 5.38 1.83 16.42
N PHE A 46 6.60 1.75 16.98
CA PHE A 46 7.75 1.09 16.37
C PHE A 46 8.08 1.61 14.96
N ASN A 47 7.87 2.91 14.70
CA ASN A 47 8.11 3.51 13.40
C ASN A 47 9.60 3.55 13.04
N GLU A 48 10.48 3.50 14.04
CA GLU A 48 11.94 3.40 13.91
C GLU A 48 12.40 2.08 13.28
N LEU A 49 11.58 1.03 13.32
CA LEU A 49 11.85 -0.26 12.69
C LEU A 49 11.48 -0.28 11.20
N VAL A 50 10.81 0.76 10.70
CA VAL A 50 10.41 0.87 9.30
C VAL A 50 11.50 1.62 8.54
N HIS A 51 12.15 0.93 7.61
CA HIS A 51 13.22 1.48 6.77
C HIS A 51 12.69 2.35 5.62
N ASP A 52 13.60 2.84 4.78
CA ASP A 52 13.25 3.59 3.58
C ASP A 52 12.38 2.76 2.61
N GLN A 53 11.48 3.46 1.91
CA GLN A 53 10.56 2.91 0.91
C GLN A 53 11.20 1.97 -0.09
N LYS A 54 12.44 2.26 -0.50
CA LYS A 54 13.15 1.50 -1.55
C LYS A 54 13.51 0.08 -1.12
N ASN A 55 13.46 -0.21 0.18
CA ASN A 55 13.78 -1.53 0.73
C ASN A 55 12.56 -2.47 0.78
N TYR A 56 11.39 -1.99 0.38
CA TYR A 56 10.14 -2.73 0.45
C TYR A 56 9.44 -2.77 -0.89
N TYR A 57 8.80 -3.91 -1.17
CA TYR A 57 7.80 -4.08 -2.22
C TYR A 57 6.46 -4.41 -1.55
N LEU A 58 5.36 -4.25 -2.29
CA LEU A 58 4.04 -4.69 -1.84
C LEU A 58 3.80 -6.12 -2.30
N GLU A 59 3.14 -6.92 -1.48
CA GLU A 59 2.58 -8.21 -1.86
C GLU A 59 1.10 -8.25 -1.51
N SER A 60 0.32 -9.02 -2.27
CA SER A 60 -1.11 -9.17 -2.00
C SER A 60 -1.62 -10.53 -2.43
N VAL A 61 -2.78 -10.89 -1.89
CA VAL A 61 -3.52 -12.10 -2.26
C VAL A 61 -4.43 -11.76 -3.44
N THR A 62 -4.28 -12.52 -4.52
CA THR A 62 -5.17 -12.43 -5.69
C THR A 62 -6.48 -13.16 -5.46
N SER A 63 -7.48 -12.91 -6.31
CA SER A 63 -8.73 -13.67 -6.34
C SER A 63 -8.53 -15.20 -6.52
N GLY A 64 -7.37 -15.62 -7.03
CA GLY A 64 -6.97 -17.03 -7.16
C GLY A 64 -6.33 -17.63 -5.89
N ALA A 65 -6.38 -16.93 -4.74
CA ALA A 65 -5.78 -17.32 -3.47
C ALA A 65 -4.24 -17.52 -3.54
N GLN A 66 -3.58 -16.82 -4.45
CA GLN A 66 -2.11 -16.80 -4.54
C GLN A 66 -1.58 -15.47 -3.99
N ILE A 67 -0.53 -15.56 -3.17
CA ILE A 67 0.25 -14.40 -2.76
C ILE A 67 1.21 -14.09 -3.91
N ILE A 68 1.12 -12.88 -4.45
CA ILE A 68 2.03 -12.41 -5.51
C ILE A 68 2.80 -11.18 -5.04
N PRO A 69 4.11 -11.11 -5.35
CA PRO A 69 4.85 -9.87 -5.20
C PRO A 69 4.45 -8.89 -6.32
N LEU A 70 4.23 -7.63 -5.95
CA LEU A 70 3.86 -6.54 -6.84
C LEU A 70 5.10 -5.68 -7.13
N TYR A 71 6.00 -6.20 -7.96
CA TYR A 71 7.28 -5.53 -8.27
C TYR A 71 7.14 -4.31 -9.18
N ASP A 72 6.16 -4.30 -10.08
CA ASP A 72 5.89 -3.14 -10.93
C ASP A 72 5.03 -2.13 -10.17
N GLU A 73 5.70 -1.15 -9.56
CA GLU A 73 5.05 -0.16 -8.72
C GLU A 73 4.32 0.95 -9.53
N GLN A 74 4.39 0.91 -10.86
CA GLN A 74 3.64 1.84 -11.74
C GLN A 74 2.22 1.35 -12.04
N ILE A 75 1.91 0.08 -11.73
CA ILE A 75 0.56 -0.47 -11.84
C ILE A 75 -0.40 0.30 -10.92
N LYS A 76 -1.62 0.52 -11.41
CA LYS A 76 -2.70 1.16 -10.64
C LYS A 76 -3.45 0.16 -9.79
N LEU A 77 -4.00 0.63 -8.67
CA LEU A 77 -4.76 -0.22 -7.75
C LEU A 77 -5.90 -0.99 -8.44
N ASN A 78 -6.65 -0.33 -9.34
CA ASN A 78 -7.75 -0.94 -10.08
C ASN A 78 -7.34 -1.91 -11.19
N GLU A 79 -6.04 -2.04 -11.49
CA GLU A 79 -5.50 -3.01 -12.45
C GLU A 79 -5.14 -4.35 -11.79
N LEU A 80 -5.13 -4.41 -10.45
CA LEU A 80 -4.88 -5.61 -9.67
C LEU A 80 -6.13 -6.51 -9.64
N LYS A 81 -5.94 -7.84 -9.71
CA LYS A 81 -6.99 -8.87 -9.80
C LYS A 81 -6.97 -9.85 -8.63
#